data_AF-A0A7S1QNS9-F1
#
_entry.id   AF-A0A7S1QNS9-F1
#
_cell.length_a   1.000
_cell.length_b   1.000
_cell.length_c   1.000
_cell.angle_alpha   90.00
_cell.angle_beta   90.00
_cell.angle_gamma   90.00
#
_symmetry.space_group_name_H-M   'P 1'
#
loop_
_entity.id
_entity.type
_entity.pdbx_description
1 polymer ?
#
loop_
_entity_poly.entity_id
_entity_poly.type
_entity_poly.pdbx_seq_one_letter_code
_entity_poly.pdbx_strand_id
1 'polypeptide(L)'
;SLFSVPPTIALSTSDPTKADLSFAPRPFANGLATITVTVKDNGGLADGGCDTSTAQSFYIRVNYVNVPPSFACGSAVVVDENAGAVSIPGWAGSIDRGSQSESSQSLFFYVTPHNSSHYAMFLSQPSISALDGALTFQTRADVNTFATGPLLF
;
A
#
# COMPACT_ATOMS: atom_id res chain seq x y z
N SER A 1 11.58 13.29 -8.43
CA SER A 1 11.01 14.57 -7.97
C SER A 1 9.99 14.32 -6.86
N LEU A 2 10.03 15.11 -5.78
CA LEU A 2 9.13 15.02 -4.62
C LEU A 2 7.74 15.65 -4.87
N PHE A 3 7.65 16.56 -5.83
CA PHE A 3 6.47 17.36 -6.13
C PHE A 3 6.00 17.16 -7.58
N SER A 4 4.69 17.17 -7.79
CA SER A 4 4.05 17.29 -9.11
C SER A 4 3.91 18.75 -9.55
N VAL A 5 3.80 19.67 -8.59
CA VAL A 5 3.94 21.12 -8.77
C VAL A 5 5.00 21.62 -7.79
N PRO A 6 6.10 22.23 -8.27
CA PRO A 6 7.19 22.67 -7.41
C PRO A 6 6.73 23.74 -6.40
N PRO A 7 7.40 23.88 -5.25
CA PRO A 7 7.11 24.94 -4.29
C PRO A 7 7.27 26.34 -4.88
N THR A 8 6.25 27.17 -4.70
CA THR A 8 6.24 28.59 -5.05
C THR A 8 5.81 29.41 -3.85
N ILE A 9 6.42 30.58 -3.66
CA ILE A 9 6.05 31.55 -2.62
C ILE A 9 5.56 32.82 -3.31
N ALA A 10 4.38 33.29 -2.94
CA ALA A 10 3.80 34.53 -3.46
C ALA A 10 3.44 35.46 -2.30
N LEU A 11 3.75 36.75 -2.42
CA LEU A 11 3.34 37.75 -1.43
C LEU A 11 1.81 37.85 -1.39
N SER A 12 1.24 38.00 -0.19
CA SER A 12 -0.19 38.14 -0.02
C SER A 12 -0.66 39.52 -0.47
N THR A 13 -1.75 39.58 -1.25
CA THR A 13 -2.36 40.84 -1.70
C THR A 13 -3.27 41.49 -0.66
N SER A 14 -3.69 40.73 0.35
CA SER A 14 -4.56 41.22 1.43
C SER A 14 -3.79 41.64 2.69
N ASP A 15 -2.58 41.12 2.87
CA ASP A 15 -1.73 41.43 4.01
C ASP A 15 -0.27 41.53 3.55
N PRO A 16 0.31 42.74 3.44
CA PRO A 16 1.65 42.94 2.89
C PRO A 16 2.76 42.36 3.79
N THR A 17 2.42 41.88 4.99
CA THR A 17 3.36 41.23 5.91
C THR A 17 3.41 39.70 5.74
N LYS A 18 2.65 39.14 4.81
CA LYS A 18 2.52 37.69 4.61
C LYS A 18 2.85 37.24 3.20
N ALA A 19 3.17 35.95 3.08
CA ALA A 19 3.33 35.25 1.81
C ALA A 19 2.74 33.84 1.91
N ASP A 20 2.20 33.34 0.80
CA ASP A 20 1.59 32.03 0.68
C ASP A 20 2.55 31.06 -0.02
N LEU A 21 2.79 29.92 0.61
CA LEU A 21 3.53 28.79 0.05
C LEU A 21 2.55 27.82 -0.61
N SER A 22 2.74 27.53 -1.89
CA SER A 22 1.93 26.58 -2.66
C SER A 22 2.80 25.49 -3.28
N PHE A 23 2.35 24.23 -3.23
CA PHE A 23 2.99 23.08 -3.86
C PHE A 23 2.00 21.91 -3.95
N ALA A 24 2.31 20.92 -4.79
CA ALA A 24 1.59 19.66 -4.82
C ALA A 24 2.58 18.49 -4.66
N PRO A 25 2.47 17.67 -3.58
CA PRO A 25 3.26 16.45 -3.46
C PRO A 25 2.98 15.49 -4.63
N ARG A 26 4.02 14.81 -5.11
CA ARG A 26 3.83 13.74 -6.09
C ARG A 26 3.28 12.49 -5.40
N PRO A 27 2.24 11.82 -5.94
CA PRO A 27 1.75 10.56 -5.38
C PRO A 27 2.88 9.56 -5.18
N PHE A 28 2.84 8.84 -4.05
CA PHE A 28 3.82 7.82 -3.63
C PHE A 28 5.26 8.32 -3.44
N ALA A 29 5.53 9.62 -3.55
CA ALA A 29 6.84 10.20 -3.24
C ALA A 29 6.93 10.53 -1.74
N ASN A 30 8.07 10.24 -1.14
CA ASN A 30 8.41 10.63 0.22
C ASN A 30 9.84 11.16 0.25
N GLY A 31 10.14 12.02 1.22
CA GLY A 31 11.46 12.62 1.35
C GLY A 31 11.45 14.00 1.97
N LEU A 32 12.60 14.65 1.89
CA LEU A 32 12.87 15.98 2.44
C LEU A 32 13.29 16.91 1.31
N ALA A 33 12.64 18.07 1.20
CA ALA A 33 13.05 19.16 0.33
C ALA A 33 13.46 20.37 1.16
N THR A 34 14.70 20.83 1.00
CA THR A 34 15.17 22.08 1.60
C THR A 34 14.83 23.24 0.67
N ILE A 35 14.19 24.27 1.21
CA ILE A 35 13.78 25.48 0.50
C ILE A 35 14.56 26.65 1.07
N THR A 36 15.17 27.45 0.19
CA THR A 36 15.89 28.67 0.55
C THR A 36 15.21 29.86 -0.13
N VAL A 37 14.97 30.92 0.64
CA VAL A 37 14.18 32.09 0.23
C VAL A 37 14.93 33.37 0.56
N THR A 38 14.90 34.30 -0.37
CA THR A 38 15.23 35.73 -0.16
C THR A 38 14.06 36.57 -0.66
N VAL A 39 13.86 37.76 -0.09
CA VAL A 39 12.96 38.77 -0.65
C VAL A 39 13.79 39.92 -1.20
N LYS A 40 13.35 40.49 -2.31
CA LYS A 40 14.01 41.61 -2.97
C LYS A 40 13.01 42.74 -3.21
N ASP A 41 13.37 43.96 -2.83
CA ASP A 41 12.62 45.17 -3.17
C ASP A 41 13.12 45.80 -4.49
N ASN A 42 12.51 46.91 -4.90
CA ASN A 42 12.86 47.63 -6.13
C ASN A 42 13.63 48.94 -5.89
N GLY A 43 14.11 49.19 -4.67
CA GLY A 43 14.84 50.41 -4.29
C GLY A 43 16.25 50.50 -4.86
N GLY A 44 16.83 49.36 -5.28
CA GLY A 44 18.17 49.29 -5.84
C GLY A 44 19.29 49.43 -4.79
N LEU A 45 20.52 49.64 -5.27
CA LEU A 45 21.74 49.65 -4.43
C LEU A 45 22.40 51.03 -4.30
N ALA A 46 21.72 52.11 -4.72
CA ALA A 46 22.27 53.47 -4.65
C ALA A 46 22.56 53.87 -3.19
N ASP A 47 23.52 54.77 -3.00
CA ASP A 47 23.92 55.32 -1.69
C ASP A 47 24.28 54.27 -0.62
N GLY A 48 24.73 53.07 -1.06
CA GLY A 48 25.06 51.96 -0.16
C GLY A 48 23.86 51.14 0.31
N GLY A 49 22.71 51.25 -0.38
CA GLY A 49 21.51 50.47 -0.11
C GLY A 49 21.69 48.96 -0.35
N CYS A 50 20.84 48.16 0.29
CA CYS A 50 20.74 46.71 0.08
C CYS A 50 19.27 46.35 -0.20
N ASP A 51 18.98 45.90 -1.42
CA ASP A 51 17.63 45.60 -1.88
C ASP A 51 17.20 44.15 -1.64
N THR A 52 18.09 43.29 -1.13
CA THR A 52 17.86 41.84 -0.99
C THR A 52 18.11 41.39 0.44
N SER A 53 17.17 40.64 1.02
CA SER A 53 17.30 40.10 2.37
C SER A 53 18.41 39.06 2.48
N THR A 54 18.82 38.76 3.71
CA THR A 54 19.55 37.51 3.98
C THR A 54 18.68 36.30 3.61
N ALA A 55 19.33 35.21 3.21
CA ALA A 55 18.64 33.98 2.86
C ALA A 55 18.13 33.26 4.11
N GLN A 56 16.87 32.84 4.08
CA GLN A 56 16.26 31.98 5.09
C GLN A 56 15.99 30.61 4.50
N SER A 57 16.15 29.55 5.31
CA SER A 57 15.88 28.18 4.85
C SER A 57 14.93 27.45 5.78
N PHE A 58 14.07 26.64 5.19
CA PHE A 58 13.20 25.70 5.88
C PHE A 58 13.12 24.39 5.07
N TYR A 59 12.47 23.38 5.61
CA TYR A 59 12.26 22.11 4.89
C TYR A 59 10.77 21.77 4.76
N ILE A 60 10.44 21.10 3.66
CA ILE A 60 9.17 20.41 3.46
C ILE A 60 9.46 18.92 3.57
N ARG A 61 8.85 18.25 4.55
CA ARG A 61 8.91 16.80 4.68
C ARG A 61 7.62 16.18 4.12
N VAL A 62 7.75 15.37 3.08
CA VAL A 62 6.65 14.53 2.60
C VAL A 62 6.81 13.16 3.24
N ASN A 63 5.89 12.82 4.14
CA ASN A 63 5.91 11.54 4.82
C ASN A 63 5.36 10.44 3.92
N TYR A 64 5.95 9.26 4.05
CA TYR A 64 5.42 8.06 3.44
C TYR A 64 4.08 7.66 4.08
N VAL A 65 3.12 7.20 3.28
CA VAL A 65 1.84 6.65 3.75
C VAL A 65 1.74 5.22 3.24
N ASN A 66 1.70 4.27 4.16
CA ASN A 66 1.57 2.84 3.84
C ASN A 66 0.30 2.56 3.05
N VAL A 67 0.42 1.82 1.94
CA VAL A 67 -0.74 1.39 1.15
C VAL A 67 -1.04 -0.07 1.49
N PRO A 68 -2.27 -0.41 1.94
CA PRO A 68 -2.61 -1.79 2.26
C PRO A 68 -2.45 -2.72 1.05
N PRO A 69 -1.98 -3.97 1.24
CA PRO A 69 -1.97 -4.95 0.17
C PRO A 69 -3.40 -5.36 -0.22
N SER A 70 -3.57 -5.85 -1.44
CA SER A 70 -4.85 -6.34 -1.94
C SER A 70 -4.69 -7.57 -2.86
N PHE A 71 -5.77 -8.30 -3.09
CA PHE A 71 -5.82 -9.40 -4.04
C PHE A 71 -7.27 -9.64 -4.51
N ALA A 72 -7.42 -10.34 -5.62
CA ALA A 72 -8.71 -10.87 -6.09
C ALA A 72 -8.76 -12.39 -5.82
N CYS A 73 -9.83 -12.87 -5.20
CA CYS A 73 -10.03 -14.30 -5.02
C CYS A 73 -10.50 -14.97 -6.31
N GLY A 74 -10.15 -16.25 -6.45
CA GLY A 74 -10.61 -17.11 -7.51
C GLY A 74 -12.04 -17.59 -7.26
N SER A 75 -12.54 -18.42 -8.18
CA SER A 75 -13.84 -19.08 -8.02
C SER A 75 -13.84 -20.06 -6.85
N ALA A 76 -15.04 -20.41 -6.37
CA ALA A 76 -15.21 -21.46 -5.38
C ALA A 76 -14.60 -22.78 -5.88
N VAL A 77 -13.95 -23.50 -4.96
CA VAL A 77 -13.29 -24.76 -5.25
C VAL A 77 -14.14 -25.89 -4.71
N VAL A 78 -14.49 -26.85 -5.57
CA VAL A 78 -15.21 -28.07 -5.22
C VAL A 78 -14.32 -29.25 -5.63
N VAL A 79 -13.98 -30.10 -4.67
CA VAL A 79 -13.17 -31.30 -4.88
C VAL A 79 -13.72 -32.43 -4.02
N ASP A 80 -13.50 -33.67 -4.46
CA ASP A 80 -13.83 -34.84 -3.66
C ASP A 80 -12.91 -34.93 -2.44
N GLU A 81 -13.42 -35.47 -1.33
CA GLU A 81 -12.62 -35.69 -0.11
C GLU A 81 -11.40 -36.63 -0.35
N ASN A 82 -11.44 -37.40 -1.43
CA ASN A 82 -10.40 -38.31 -1.88
C ASN A 82 -9.54 -37.75 -3.03
N ALA A 83 -9.63 -36.45 -3.31
CA ALA A 83 -8.86 -35.80 -4.37
C ALA A 83 -7.33 -35.82 -4.10
N GLY A 84 -6.91 -36.09 -2.87
CA GLY A 84 -5.51 -36.09 -2.49
C GLY A 84 -4.95 -34.67 -2.50
N ALA A 85 -3.74 -34.50 -3.03
CA ALA A 85 -3.09 -33.19 -3.11
C ALA A 85 -3.71 -32.36 -4.24
N VAL A 86 -4.22 -31.18 -3.89
CA VAL A 86 -4.83 -30.22 -4.81
C VAL A 86 -3.91 -29.02 -4.95
N SER A 87 -3.70 -28.59 -6.19
CA SER A 87 -2.96 -27.38 -6.55
C SER A 87 -3.71 -26.62 -7.63
N ILE A 88 -4.05 -25.36 -7.35
CA ILE A 88 -4.79 -24.47 -8.25
C ILE A 88 -3.93 -23.22 -8.47
N PRO A 89 -3.14 -23.18 -9.56
CA PRO A 89 -2.30 -22.04 -9.90
C PRO A 89 -3.14 -20.77 -10.10
N GLY A 90 -2.64 -19.62 -9.60
CA GLY A 90 -3.29 -18.33 -9.81
C GLY A 90 -4.69 -18.19 -9.21
N TRP A 91 -5.06 -19.01 -8.22
CA TRP A 91 -6.34 -18.87 -7.54
C TRP A 91 -6.48 -17.48 -6.90
N ALA A 92 -5.43 -16.97 -6.24
CA ALA A 92 -5.36 -15.57 -5.86
C ALA A 92 -4.75 -14.75 -6.99
N GLY A 93 -5.56 -13.95 -7.66
CA GLY A 93 -5.14 -13.06 -8.74
C GLY A 93 -4.91 -11.63 -8.25
N SER A 94 -4.39 -10.77 -9.14
CA SER A 94 -4.20 -9.33 -8.90
C SER A 94 -3.56 -9.02 -7.54
N ILE A 95 -2.58 -9.85 -7.13
CA ILE A 95 -1.88 -9.68 -5.85
C ILE A 95 -1.06 -8.39 -5.93
N ASP A 96 -1.49 -7.40 -5.18
CA ASP A 96 -0.86 -6.09 -5.09
C ASP A 96 -0.24 -5.91 -3.71
N ARG A 97 1.02 -5.49 -3.70
CA ARG A 97 1.79 -5.18 -2.49
C ARG A 97 1.47 -3.79 -1.94
N GLY A 98 0.71 -2.98 -2.66
CA GLY A 98 0.43 -1.59 -2.33
C GLY A 98 1.10 -0.64 -3.34
N SER A 99 1.74 0.42 -2.86
CA SER A 99 2.39 1.38 -3.75
C SER A 99 3.68 0.84 -4.36
N GLN A 100 4.12 1.39 -5.50
CA GLN A 100 5.41 1.04 -6.09
C GLN A 100 6.61 1.38 -5.18
N SER A 101 6.42 2.30 -4.23
CA SER A 101 7.42 2.63 -3.20
C SER A 101 7.54 1.56 -2.10
N GLU A 102 6.72 0.51 -2.15
CA GLU A 102 6.73 -0.66 -1.24
C GLU A 102 7.21 -1.93 -1.96
N SER A 103 7.90 -1.82 -3.09
CA SER A 103 8.31 -2.98 -3.91
C SER A 103 9.17 -4.01 -3.17
N SER A 104 9.76 -3.65 -2.03
CA SER A 104 10.54 -4.54 -1.17
C SER A 104 9.73 -5.22 -0.05
N GLN A 105 8.42 -4.98 0.05
CA GLN A 105 7.58 -5.62 1.07
C GLN A 105 7.30 -7.09 0.72
N SER A 106 7.27 -7.92 1.76
CA SER A 106 6.86 -9.32 1.69
C SER A 106 5.38 -9.46 2.04
N LEU A 107 4.66 -10.28 1.28
CA LEU A 107 3.25 -10.60 1.53
C LEU A 107 3.10 -12.01 2.10
N PHE A 108 2.09 -12.16 2.96
CA PHE A 108 1.72 -13.44 3.56
C PHE A 108 0.19 -13.58 3.50
N PHE A 109 -0.28 -14.77 3.15
CA PHE A 109 -1.69 -15.13 3.27
C PHE A 109 -1.90 -15.91 4.56
N TYR A 110 -2.85 -15.46 5.38
CA TYR A 110 -3.35 -16.23 6.52
C TYR A 110 -4.63 -16.93 6.09
N VAL A 111 -4.56 -18.24 5.92
CA VAL A 111 -5.69 -19.06 5.50
C VAL A 111 -6.18 -19.85 6.70
N THR A 112 -7.36 -19.49 7.20
CA THR A 112 -7.99 -20.16 8.34
C THR A 112 -9.37 -20.70 7.92
N PRO A 113 -9.62 -22.01 8.08
CA PRO A 113 -10.96 -22.55 7.97
C PRO A 113 -11.95 -21.80 8.88
N HIS A 114 -13.19 -21.61 8.40
CA HIS A 114 -14.24 -20.87 9.12
C HIS A 114 -14.54 -21.45 10.52
N ASN A 115 -14.48 -22.77 10.66
CA ASN A 115 -14.75 -23.48 11.91
C ASN A 115 -13.56 -24.38 12.28
N SER A 116 -13.31 -24.54 13.57
CA SER A 116 -12.24 -25.40 14.10
C SER A 116 -12.37 -26.87 13.66
N SER A 117 -13.59 -27.37 13.44
CA SER A 117 -13.83 -28.71 12.93
C SER A 117 -13.37 -28.91 11.48
N HIS A 118 -13.31 -27.86 10.67
CA HIS A 118 -12.93 -27.96 9.26
C HIS A 118 -11.43 -28.22 9.08
N TYR A 119 -10.60 -27.94 10.09
CA TYR A 119 -9.18 -28.30 10.05
C TYR A 119 -8.98 -29.81 9.89
N ALA A 120 -9.87 -30.63 10.47
CA ALA A 120 -9.78 -32.08 10.41
C ALA A 120 -10.09 -32.67 9.01
N MET A 121 -10.65 -31.87 8.10
CA MET A 121 -10.94 -32.28 6.72
C MET A 121 -9.70 -32.29 5.83
N PHE A 122 -8.55 -31.81 6.34
CA PHE A 122 -7.31 -31.68 5.57
C PHE A 122 -6.16 -32.43 6.23
N LEU A 123 -5.39 -33.15 5.42
CA LEU A 123 -4.06 -33.67 5.79
C LEU A 123 -3.00 -32.57 5.70
N SER A 124 -3.10 -31.71 4.68
CA SER A 124 -2.31 -30.48 4.55
C SER A 124 -3.27 -29.31 4.44
N GLN A 125 -3.14 -28.35 5.37
CA GLN A 125 -4.05 -27.19 5.42
C GLN A 125 -3.96 -26.37 4.13
N PRO A 126 -5.07 -25.72 3.72
CA PRO A 126 -5.04 -24.75 2.64
C PRO A 126 -4.02 -23.64 2.86
N SER A 127 -3.22 -23.38 1.84
CA SER A 127 -2.24 -22.29 1.80
C SER A 127 -2.25 -21.61 0.44
N ILE A 128 -2.00 -20.30 0.43
CA ILE A 128 -1.90 -19.50 -0.79
C ILE A 128 -0.49 -18.92 -0.89
N SER A 129 0.16 -19.13 -2.02
CA SER A 129 1.45 -18.52 -2.34
C SER A 129 1.28 -17.06 -2.73
N ALA A 130 2.01 -16.17 -2.07
CA ALA A 130 2.00 -14.73 -2.39
C ALA A 130 2.86 -14.35 -3.59
N LEU A 131 3.57 -15.32 -4.20
CA LEU A 131 4.39 -15.10 -5.39
C LEU A 131 3.56 -15.25 -6.67
N ASP A 132 2.77 -16.31 -6.75
CA ASP A 132 2.06 -16.74 -7.95
C ASP A 132 0.55 -17.00 -7.73
N GLY A 133 0.07 -16.82 -6.50
CA GLY A 133 -1.34 -16.98 -6.16
C GLY A 133 -1.82 -18.42 -6.10
N ALA A 134 -0.92 -19.41 -6.13
CA ALA A 134 -1.32 -20.82 -6.10
C ALA A 134 -1.97 -21.20 -4.76
N LEU A 135 -3.19 -21.75 -4.82
CA LEU A 135 -3.86 -22.39 -3.68
C LEU A 135 -3.47 -23.87 -3.65
N THR A 136 -2.94 -24.34 -2.52
CA THR A 136 -2.57 -25.74 -2.31
C THR A 136 -3.16 -26.28 -1.03
N PHE A 137 -3.60 -27.54 -1.05
CA PHE A 137 -4.07 -28.27 0.13
C PHE A 137 -4.07 -29.78 -0.14
N GLN A 138 -4.32 -30.58 0.89
CA GLN A 138 -4.57 -32.01 0.72
C GLN A 138 -5.77 -32.40 1.56
N THR A 139 -6.80 -32.96 0.93
CA THR A 139 -7.99 -33.46 1.62
C THR A 139 -7.65 -34.71 2.42
N ARG A 140 -8.37 -34.92 3.53
CA ARG A 140 -8.31 -36.17 4.29
C ARG A 140 -9.38 -37.11 3.74
N ALA A 141 -8.96 -38.32 3.39
CA ALA A 141 -9.87 -39.36 2.93
C ALA A 141 -10.92 -39.70 4.01
N ASP A 142 -12.13 -39.96 3.55
CA ASP A 142 -13.27 -40.45 4.35
C ASP A 142 -13.61 -39.56 5.56
N VAL A 143 -13.48 -38.24 5.42
CA VAL A 143 -13.90 -37.24 6.40
C VAL A 143 -15.02 -36.38 5.79
N ASN A 144 -16.21 -36.97 5.75
CA ASN A 144 -17.42 -36.22 5.44
C ASN A 144 -17.99 -35.61 6.73
N THR A 145 -18.11 -34.28 6.78
CA THR A 145 -18.85 -33.59 7.86
C THR A 145 -20.34 -33.45 7.56
N PHE A 146 -20.89 -34.24 6.63
CA PHE A 146 -22.35 -34.41 6.57
C PHE A 146 -22.78 -35.13 7.85
N ALA A 147 -23.49 -34.41 8.72
CA ALA A 147 -24.16 -34.97 9.87
C ALA A 147 -24.95 -36.22 9.45
N THR A 148 -24.50 -37.39 9.88
CA THR A 148 -25.24 -38.64 9.78
C THR A 148 -26.45 -38.53 10.71
N GLY A 149 -27.58 -38.05 10.18
CA GLY A 149 -28.89 -38.45 10.69
C GLY A 149 -29.10 -39.94 10.40
N PRO A 150 -29.83 -40.68 11.25
CA PRO A 150 -29.91 -42.13 11.14
C PRO A 150 -30.60 -42.54 9.84
N LEU A 151 -29.92 -43.39 9.06
CA LEU A 151 -30.55 -44.21 8.03
C LEU A 151 -31.41 -45.26 8.75
N LEU A 152 -32.72 -45.04 8.73
CA LEU A 152 -33.69 -46.11 8.97
C LEU A 152 -33.66 -47.02 7.73
N PHE A 153 -33.14 -48.23 7.91
CA PHE A 153 -33.63 -49.39 7.16
C PHE A 153 -34.86 -49.95 7.89
#